data_AF-L2FV31-F1
#
_entry.id   AF-L2FV31-F1
#
_cell.length_a   1.000
_cell.length_b   1.000
_cell.length_c   1.000
_cell.angle_alpha   90.00
_cell.angle_beta   90.00
_cell.angle_gamma   90.00
#
_symmetry.space_group_name_H-M   'P 1'
#
loop_
_entity.id
_entity.type
_entity.pdbx_description
1 polymer ?
#
loop_
_entity_poly.entity_id
_entity_poly.type
_entity_poly.pdbx_seq_one_letter_code
_entity_poly.pdbx_strand_id
1 'polypeptide(L)'
;MTMESAVDHDVVVVDEFDALAIEVKTSPTIESVNSVAPIPAKYPAKLHARKVAAELNVSDGLVFLPGEPSREYEDSDMGPAFRQRRYFYYLSGANFADCAVPLSGEFLREMADVRVDLTSLQPAVDQARVVKTEYEVAMIRKANAVSAAAHRRVAERLLHLENEAEIEAIFQARCTNAGTRDQAYAIIAGSGPNAGTLH
;
A
#
# COMPACT_ATOMS: atom_id res chain seq x y z
N MET A 1 -28.58 38.33 -10.70
CA MET A 1 -28.83 37.19 -11.59
C MET A 1 -27.63 36.26 -11.44
N THR A 2 -27.67 35.39 -10.43
CA THR A 2 -26.59 34.46 -10.06
C THR A 2 -26.61 33.29 -11.05
N MET A 3 -25.54 33.12 -11.82
CA MET A 3 -25.36 31.94 -12.68
C MET A 3 -24.95 30.77 -11.79
N GLU A 4 -25.85 29.81 -11.60
CA GLU A 4 -25.50 28.47 -11.11
C GLU A 4 -24.78 27.72 -12.24
N SER A 5 -23.47 27.49 -12.07
CA SER A 5 -22.72 26.58 -12.93
C SER A 5 -23.11 25.14 -12.58
N ALA A 6 -23.96 24.51 -13.41
CA ALA A 6 -24.33 23.12 -13.26
C ALA A 6 -23.11 22.21 -13.51
N VAL A 7 -22.64 21.53 -12.47
CA VAL A 7 -21.59 20.51 -12.57
C VAL A 7 -22.23 19.18 -12.99
N ASP A 8 -21.85 18.67 -14.16
CA ASP A 8 -22.28 17.37 -14.68
C ASP A 8 -21.64 16.25 -13.84
N HIS A 9 -22.49 15.43 -13.21
CA HIS A 9 -22.11 14.36 -12.28
C HIS A 9 -22.97 13.13 -12.54
N ASP A 10 -22.35 11.95 -12.52
CA ASP A 10 -23.07 10.68 -12.58
C ASP A 10 -23.09 10.04 -11.18
N VAL A 11 -24.26 9.55 -10.78
CA VAL A 11 -24.41 8.77 -9.55
C VAL A 11 -24.08 7.33 -9.88
N VAL A 12 -22.87 6.89 -9.51
CA VAL A 12 -22.47 5.48 -9.64
C VAL A 12 -22.89 4.76 -8.38
N VAL A 13 -23.82 3.81 -8.53
CA VAL A 13 -24.16 2.86 -7.46
C VAL A 13 -23.00 1.88 -7.37
N VAL A 14 -22.15 2.07 -6.36
CA VAL A 14 -21.04 1.17 -6.09
C VAL A 14 -21.56 0.07 -5.16
N ASP A 15 -21.59 -1.18 -5.60
CA ASP A 15 -21.95 -2.34 -4.76
C ASP A 15 -21.02 -2.50 -3.51
N GLU A 16 -19.94 -1.70 -3.43
CA GLU A 16 -19.05 -1.59 -2.28
C GLU A 16 -19.54 -0.63 -1.17
N PHE A 17 -20.67 0.07 -1.33
CA PHE A 17 -21.15 1.04 -0.34
C PHE A 17 -22.69 1.17 -0.28
N ASP A 18 -23.25 1.13 0.94
CA ASP A 18 -24.47 1.89 1.29
C ASP A 18 -24.17 3.42 1.32
N ALA A 19 -23.50 3.96 0.29
CA ALA A 19 -23.31 5.39 0.10
C ALA A 19 -23.11 5.72 -1.38
N LEU A 20 -23.68 6.86 -1.77
CA LEU A 20 -23.58 7.41 -3.12
C LEU A 20 -22.23 8.11 -3.28
N ALA A 21 -21.42 7.64 -4.24
CA ALA A 21 -20.23 8.37 -4.69
C ALA A 21 -20.64 9.29 -5.86
N ILE A 22 -20.28 10.58 -5.77
CA ILE A 22 -20.50 11.55 -6.84
C ILE A 22 -19.17 11.74 -7.56
N GLU A 23 -19.05 11.22 -8.77
CA GLU A 23 -17.90 11.46 -9.62
C GLU A 23 -18.18 12.67 -10.53
N VAL A 24 -17.31 13.68 -10.46
CA VAL A 24 -17.35 14.83 -11.37
C VAL A 24 -16.65 14.43 -12.66
N LYS A 25 -17.35 14.51 -13.79
CA LYS A 25 -16.75 14.25 -15.10
C LYS A 25 -15.65 15.28 -15.38
N THR A 26 -14.40 14.88 -15.21
CA THR A 26 -13.27 15.67 -15.72
C THR A 26 -13.09 15.38 -17.20
N SER A 27 -13.04 16.43 -18.02
CA SER A 27 -12.81 16.31 -19.46
C SER A 27 -11.49 15.57 -19.72
N PRO A 28 -11.40 14.72 -20.77
CA PRO A 28 -10.30 13.80 -20.95
C PRO A 28 -9.02 14.58 -21.22
N THR A 29 -8.13 14.63 -20.24
CA THR A 29 -6.79 15.18 -20.43
C THR A 29 -5.90 14.04 -20.90
N ILE A 30 -5.58 14.08 -22.20
CA ILE A 30 -4.54 13.36 -22.94
C ILE A 30 -4.13 12.01 -22.31
N GLU A 31 -4.63 10.94 -22.91
CA GLU A 31 -4.22 9.56 -22.67
C GLU A 31 -2.69 9.41 -22.69
N SER A 32 -2.09 9.26 -21.52
CA SER A 32 -0.76 8.68 -21.44
C SER A 32 -0.91 7.20 -21.75
N VAL A 33 -0.34 6.77 -22.87
CA VAL A 33 -0.16 5.37 -23.28
C VAL A 33 0.40 4.57 -22.11
N ASN A 34 -0.46 3.89 -21.36
CA ASN A 34 -0.09 2.86 -20.40
C ASN A 34 -1.26 1.89 -20.29
N SER A 35 -1.04 0.65 -20.75
CA SER A 35 -1.98 -0.47 -20.76
C SER A 35 -2.31 -1.02 -19.36
N VAL A 36 -2.37 -0.15 -18.35
CA VAL A 36 -2.63 -0.51 -16.96
C VAL A 36 -4.03 -0.02 -16.65
N ALA A 37 -4.92 -0.96 -16.28
CA ALA A 37 -6.26 -0.63 -15.82
C ALA A 37 -6.21 0.50 -14.77
N PRO A 38 -7.15 1.47 -14.82
CA PRO A 38 -7.14 2.59 -13.90
C PRO A 38 -7.16 2.09 -12.45
N ILE A 39 -6.18 2.52 -11.68
CA ILE A 39 -6.10 2.18 -10.25
C ILE A 39 -7.15 3.03 -9.53
N PRO A 40 -8.09 2.41 -8.78
CA PRO A 40 -9.05 3.15 -7.99
C PRO A 40 -8.37 4.20 -7.11
N ALA A 41 -8.94 5.40 -7.02
CA ALA A 41 -8.34 6.49 -6.24
C ALA A 41 -8.31 6.20 -4.72
N LYS A 42 -9.14 5.25 -4.25
CA LYS A 42 -9.34 4.93 -2.84
C LYS A 42 -8.81 3.55 -2.49
N TYR A 43 -8.16 3.45 -1.33
CA TYR A 43 -7.68 2.19 -0.79
C TYR A 43 -8.85 1.27 -0.34
N PRO A 44 -8.87 -0.02 -0.72
CA PRO A 44 -10.01 -0.93 -0.46
C PRO A 44 -9.97 -1.56 0.94
N ALA A 45 -9.81 -0.74 1.98
CA ALA A 45 -9.73 -1.18 3.38
C ALA A 45 -10.90 -2.09 3.81
N LYS A 46 -12.14 -1.70 3.46
CA LYS A 46 -13.34 -2.47 3.82
C LYS A 46 -13.35 -3.87 3.21
N LEU A 47 -12.91 -3.99 1.95
CA LEU A 47 -12.86 -5.28 1.26
C LEU A 47 -11.79 -6.17 1.90
N HIS A 48 -10.63 -5.61 2.27
CA HIS A 48 -9.61 -6.32 3.03
C HIS A 48 -10.11 -6.79 4.39
N ALA A 49 -10.83 -5.94 5.14
CA ALA A 49 -11.44 -6.30 6.41
C ALA A 49 -12.48 -7.43 6.25
N ARG A 50 -13.32 -7.40 5.20
CA ARG A 50 -14.27 -8.48 4.89
C ARG A 50 -13.58 -9.81 4.61
N LYS A 51 -12.46 -9.80 3.86
CA LYS A 51 -11.66 -11.02 3.63
C LYS A 51 -11.11 -11.58 4.92
N VAL A 52 -10.56 -10.75 5.80
CA VAL A 52 -10.04 -11.19 7.10
C VAL A 52 -11.15 -11.73 7.99
N ALA A 53 -12.32 -11.08 8.01
CA ALA A 53 -13.48 -11.57 8.74
C ALA A 53 -13.95 -12.95 8.25
N ALA A 54 -13.93 -13.18 6.93
CA ALA A 54 -14.25 -14.48 6.35
C ALA A 54 -13.27 -15.58 6.76
N GLU A 55 -11.96 -15.27 6.83
CA GLU A 55 -10.93 -16.21 7.28
C GLU A 55 -10.97 -16.47 8.79
N LEU A 56 -11.35 -15.48 9.60
CA LEU A 56 -11.48 -15.63 11.06
C LEU A 56 -12.61 -16.58 11.45
N ASN A 57 -13.65 -16.70 10.62
CA ASN A 57 -14.82 -17.55 10.88
C ASN A 57 -15.49 -17.29 12.25
N VAL A 58 -15.51 -16.03 12.69
CA VAL A 58 -16.18 -15.57 13.92
C VAL A 58 -17.41 -14.74 13.55
N SER A 59 -18.48 -14.86 14.34
CA SER A 59 -19.74 -14.14 14.09
C SER A 59 -19.76 -12.73 14.64
N ASP A 60 -19.02 -12.48 15.73
CA ASP A 60 -18.95 -11.18 16.39
C ASP A 60 -17.63 -11.06 17.18
N GLY A 61 -17.16 -9.83 17.36
CA GLY A 61 -15.92 -9.54 18.08
C GLY A 61 -15.30 -8.19 17.72
N LEU A 62 -14.32 -7.78 18.52
CA LEU A 62 -13.50 -6.60 18.31
C LEU A 62 -12.08 -7.01 17.93
N VAL A 63 -11.61 -6.60 16.76
CA VAL A 63 -10.20 -6.73 16.39
C VAL A 63 -9.47 -5.45 16.80
N PHE A 64 -8.44 -5.60 17.63
CA PHE A 64 -7.51 -4.53 17.96
C PHE A 64 -6.16 -4.79 17.30
N LEU A 65 -5.75 -3.87 16.42
CA LEU A 65 -4.45 -3.94 15.75
C LEU A 65 -3.71 -2.61 15.87
N PRO A 66 -2.61 -2.55 16.65
CA PRO A 66 -1.80 -1.34 16.74
C PRO A 66 -0.91 -1.16 15.50
N GLY A 67 -0.82 0.07 15.02
CA GLY A 67 0.12 0.50 14.00
C GLY A 67 1.55 0.66 14.55
N GLU A 68 2.45 1.13 13.70
CA GLU A 68 3.85 1.36 14.06
C GLU A 68 3.99 2.66 14.87
N PRO A 69 4.62 2.62 16.05
CA PRO A 69 4.88 3.82 16.84
C PRO A 69 6.04 4.63 16.27
N SER A 70 6.09 5.91 16.61
CA SER A 70 7.27 6.75 16.36
C SER A 70 8.48 6.24 17.14
N ARG A 71 9.68 6.27 16.54
CA ARG A 71 10.94 5.82 17.15
C ARG A 71 12.06 6.79 16.86
N GLU A 72 12.93 6.96 17.83
CA GLU A 72 14.15 7.75 17.75
C GLU A 72 15.37 6.82 17.84
N TYR A 73 16.53 7.28 17.35
CA TYR A 73 17.79 6.59 17.60
C TYR A 73 18.25 6.85 19.04
N GLU A 74 19.07 5.94 19.57
CA GLU A 74 19.72 6.15 20.87
C GLU A 74 20.56 7.43 20.83
N ASP A 75 20.31 8.33 21.78
CA ASP A 75 20.95 9.64 21.91
C ASP A 75 20.77 10.62 20.72
N SER A 76 19.70 10.47 19.92
CA SER A 76 19.39 11.40 18.82
C SER A 76 17.92 11.80 18.79
N ASP A 77 17.67 13.06 18.42
CA ASP A 77 16.35 13.61 18.07
C ASP A 77 15.85 13.14 16.68
N MET A 78 16.65 12.37 15.96
CA MET A 78 16.30 11.79 14.67
C MET A 78 15.88 10.32 14.82
N GLY A 79 14.97 9.88 13.95
CA GLY A 79 14.49 8.51 13.88
C GLY A 79 14.75 7.83 12.54
N PRO A 80 14.62 6.49 12.47
CA PRO A 80 14.63 5.78 11.20
C PRO A 80 13.45 6.20 10.31
N ALA A 81 13.57 5.95 9.01
CA ALA A 81 12.47 6.17 8.07
C ALA A 81 11.22 5.36 8.50
N PHE A 82 10.09 6.05 8.62
CA PHE A 82 8.84 5.44 9.05
C PHE A 82 8.34 4.43 8.01
N ARG A 83 8.02 3.22 8.48
CA ARG A 83 7.35 2.20 7.67
C ARG A 83 6.28 1.52 8.48
N GLN A 84 5.03 1.68 8.06
CA GLN A 84 3.88 1.11 8.73
C GLN A 84 3.92 -0.43 8.76
N ARG A 85 3.32 -1.01 9.81
CA ARG A 85 3.09 -2.46 9.94
C ARG A 85 2.22 -2.97 8.80
N ARG A 86 2.65 -4.08 8.19
CA ARG A 86 2.01 -4.64 6.99
C ARG A 86 0.55 -5.01 7.22
N TYR A 87 0.23 -5.64 8.35
CA TYR A 87 -1.15 -6.03 8.68
C TYR A 87 -2.03 -4.80 8.96
N PHE A 88 -1.48 -3.80 9.65
CA PHE A 88 -2.18 -2.57 9.94
C PHE A 88 -2.53 -1.83 8.65
N TYR A 89 -1.52 -1.60 7.80
CA TYR A 89 -1.72 -0.94 6.51
C TYR A 89 -2.69 -1.71 5.62
N TYR A 90 -2.64 -3.05 5.63
CA TYR A 90 -3.56 -3.88 4.87
C TYR A 90 -5.03 -3.69 5.27
N LEU A 91 -5.31 -3.54 6.57
CA LEU A 91 -6.68 -3.38 7.07
C LEU A 91 -7.19 -1.93 7.02
N SER A 92 -6.30 -0.94 7.16
CA SER A 92 -6.72 0.47 7.30
C SER A 92 -6.36 1.36 6.12
N GLY A 93 -5.29 1.04 5.39
CA GLY A 93 -4.67 1.95 4.41
C GLY A 93 -3.97 3.16 5.05
N ALA A 94 -3.93 3.27 6.38
CA ALA A 94 -3.33 4.41 7.07
C ALA A 94 -1.80 4.24 7.19
N ASN A 95 -1.06 5.24 6.70
CA ASN A 95 0.41 5.24 6.66
C ASN A 95 1.01 6.40 7.46
N PHE A 96 0.63 6.50 8.73
CA PHE A 96 1.20 7.45 9.70
C PHE A 96 1.42 6.74 11.04
N ALA A 97 2.29 7.30 11.89
CA ALA A 97 2.66 6.70 13.17
C ALA A 97 1.55 6.82 14.22
N ASP A 98 1.70 6.05 15.30
CA ASP A 98 0.94 6.22 16.55
C ASP A 98 -0.59 6.03 16.40
N CYS A 99 -0.99 5.24 15.41
CA CYS A 99 -2.37 4.91 15.10
C CYS A 99 -2.74 3.47 15.53
N ALA A 100 -4.02 3.23 15.82
CA ALA A 100 -4.56 1.90 16.12
C ALA A 100 -5.91 1.70 15.40
N VAL A 101 -6.21 0.46 15.01
CA VAL A 101 -7.46 0.08 14.35
C VAL A 101 -8.30 -0.74 15.31
N PRO A 102 -9.44 -0.19 15.79
CA PRO A 102 -10.53 -0.97 16.34
C PRO A 102 -11.49 -1.36 15.20
N LEU A 103 -11.62 -2.66 14.89
CA LEU A 103 -12.72 -3.16 14.03
C LEU A 103 -13.78 -3.77 14.93
N SER A 104 -14.91 -3.09 15.12
CA SER A 104 -16.01 -3.54 15.97
C SER A 104 -17.26 -3.91 15.15
N GLY A 105 -17.93 -5.00 15.50
CA GLY A 105 -19.40 -5.00 15.60
C GLY A 105 -19.81 -4.22 16.86
N GLU A 106 -20.92 -3.49 16.83
CA GLU A 106 -21.36 -2.57 17.90
C GLU A 106 -21.30 -3.21 19.30
N PHE A 107 -20.35 -2.82 20.16
CA PHE A 107 -20.54 -2.76 21.62
C PHE A 107 -19.32 -2.18 22.36
N LEU A 108 -19.54 -1.15 23.18
CA LEU A 108 -18.69 -0.82 24.32
C LEU A 108 -19.60 -0.64 25.55
N ARG A 109 -19.84 -1.73 26.29
CA ARG A 109 -20.35 -1.67 27.66
C ARG A 109 -19.66 -2.72 28.54
N GLU A 110 -19.16 -2.20 29.67
CA GLU A 110 -18.64 -2.87 30.88
C GLU A 110 -17.39 -3.77 30.77
N MET A 111 -16.31 -3.31 31.41
CA MET A 111 -15.03 -4.00 31.60
C MET A 111 -15.14 -5.10 32.67
N ALA A 112 -15.86 -6.18 32.37
CA ALA A 112 -15.79 -7.41 33.14
C ALA A 112 -15.81 -8.62 32.19
N ASP A 113 -14.69 -9.35 32.16
CA ASP A 113 -14.43 -10.58 31.38
C ASP A 113 -14.28 -10.43 29.85
N VAL A 114 -13.42 -9.51 29.40
CA VAL A 114 -12.98 -9.48 27.99
C VAL A 114 -12.04 -10.67 27.75
N ARG A 115 -12.54 -11.69 27.04
CA ARG A 115 -11.70 -12.77 26.52
C ARG A 115 -10.89 -12.26 25.34
N VAL A 116 -9.59 -12.11 25.54
CA VAL A 116 -8.65 -11.67 24.51
C VAL A 116 -8.05 -12.89 23.83
N ASP A 117 -8.30 -13.03 22.53
CA ASP A 117 -7.55 -13.95 21.69
C ASP A 117 -6.42 -13.21 20.98
N LEU A 118 -5.20 -13.74 21.12
CA LEU A 118 -3.99 -13.19 20.52
C LEU A 118 -3.47 -14.06 19.36
N THR A 119 -4.14 -15.19 19.06
CA THR A 119 -3.59 -16.25 18.20
C THR A 119 -4.29 -16.35 16.84
N SER A 120 -5.59 -16.08 16.75
CA SER A 120 -6.34 -16.34 15.50
C SER A 120 -6.21 -15.24 14.45
N LEU A 121 -5.92 -14.00 14.84
CA LEU A 121 -5.89 -12.86 13.90
C LEU A 121 -4.77 -12.97 12.86
N GLN A 122 -3.55 -13.27 13.30
CA GLN A 122 -2.39 -13.35 12.41
C GLN A 122 -2.59 -14.36 11.26
N PRO A 123 -2.94 -15.64 11.51
CA PRO A 123 -3.13 -16.60 10.44
C PRO A 123 -4.28 -16.21 9.49
N ALA A 124 -5.36 -15.62 10.01
CA ALA A 124 -6.47 -15.15 9.17
C ALA A 124 -6.06 -14.01 8.24
N VAL A 125 -5.28 -13.03 8.73
CA VAL A 125 -4.74 -11.94 7.90
C VAL A 125 -3.75 -12.48 6.87
N ASP A 126 -2.93 -13.47 7.23
CA ASP A 126 -2.00 -14.10 6.29
C ASP A 126 -2.73 -14.81 5.15
N GLN A 127 -3.77 -15.60 5.45
CA GLN A 127 -4.58 -16.27 4.42
C GLN A 127 -5.30 -15.26 3.52
N ALA A 128 -5.93 -14.24 4.10
CA ALA A 128 -6.59 -13.18 3.35
C ALA A 128 -5.61 -12.47 2.39
N ARG A 129 -4.34 -12.36 2.75
CA ARG A 129 -3.29 -11.73 1.93
C ARG A 129 -2.73 -12.65 0.86
N VAL A 130 -3.01 -13.96 0.83
CA VAL A 130 -2.51 -14.84 -0.24
C VAL A 130 -3.09 -14.45 -1.58
N VAL A 131 -4.43 -14.36 -1.66
CA VAL A 131 -5.15 -14.02 -2.89
C VAL A 131 -5.26 -12.49 -3.00
N LYS A 132 -4.76 -11.94 -4.10
CA LYS A 132 -4.74 -10.48 -4.34
C LYS A 132 -6.05 -10.01 -4.93
N THR A 133 -6.50 -8.86 -4.46
CA THR A 133 -7.62 -8.10 -5.03
C THR A 133 -7.18 -7.41 -6.32
N GLU A 134 -8.14 -6.99 -7.14
CA GLU A 134 -7.83 -6.28 -8.39
C GLU A 134 -7.02 -5.00 -8.14
N TYR A 135 -7.36 -4.26 -7.08
CA TYR A 135 -6.60 -3.09 -6.63
C TYR A 135 -5.13 -3.45 -6.31
N GLU A 136 -4.90 -4.51 -5.52
CA GLU A 136 -3.54 -4.95 -5.19
C GLU A 136 -2.76 -5.38 -6.43
N VAL A 137 -3.40 -6.12 -7.34
CA VAL A 137 -2.78 -6.54 -8.60
C VAL A 137 -2.43 -5.33 -9.47
N ALA A 138 -3.30 -4.32 -9.55
CA ALA A 138 -3.05 -3.10 -10.29
C ALA A 138 -1.85 -2.32 -9.71
N MET A 139 -1.76 -2.22 -8.38
CA MET A 139 -0.60 -1.61 -7.70
C MET A 139 0.70 -2.37 -7.95
N ILE A 140 0.67 -3.72 -7.90
CA ILE A 140 1.84 -4.57 -8.22
C ILE A 140 2.28 -4.36 -9.67
N ARG A 141 1.34 -4.30 -10.62
CA ARG A 141 1.63 -4.02 -12.04
C ARG A 141 2.31 -2.66 -12.23
N LYS A 142 1.81 -1.62 -11.54
CA LYS A 142 2.43 -0.29 -11.56
C LYS A 142 3.87 -0.32 -11.02
N ALA A 143 4.10 -0.95 -9.87
CA ALA A 143 5.44 -1.09 -9.30
C ALA A 143 6.37 -1.82 -10.28
N ASN A 144 5.93 -2.94 -10.86
CA ASN A 144 6.70 -3.69 -11.84
C ASN A 144 7.02 -2.88 -13.10
N ALA A 145 6.10 -2.05 -13.59
CA ALA A 145 6.34 -1.18 -14.73
C ALA A 145 7.46 -0.16 -14.45
N VAL A 146 7.48 0.42 -13.25
CA VAL A 146 8.55 1.33 -12.81
C VAL A 146 9.88 0.60 -12.67
N SER A 147 9.91 -0.54 -11.96
CA SER A 147 11.13 -1.34 -11.79
C SER A 147 11.68 -1.84 -13.13
N ALA A 148 10.83 -2.27 -14.05
CA ALA A 148 11.25 -2.66 -15.40
C ALA A 148 11.87 -1.48 -16.17
N ALA A 149 11.30 -0.28 -16.03
CA ALA A 149 11.87 0.92 -16.64
C ALA A 149 13.20 1.33 -16.00
N ALA A 150 13.39 1.11 -14.69
CA ALA A 150 14.65 1.32 -13.99
C ALA A 150 15.72 0.31 -14.44
N HIS A 151 15.40 -0.98 -14.53
CA HIS A 151 16.31 -1.99 -15.08
C HIS A 151 16.74 -1.70 -16.52
N ARG A 152 15.80 -1.31 -17.41
CA ARG A 152 16.15 -0.90 -18.77
C ARG A 152 17.13 0.27 -18.77
N ARG A 153 16.91 1.25 -17.88
CA ARG A 153 17.78 2.43 -17.79
C ARG A 153 19.21 2.09 -17.35
N VAL A 154 19.36 1.14 -16.44
CA VAL A 154 20.67 0.59 -16.06
C VAL A 154 21.31 -0.13 -17.25
N ALA A 155 20.56 -1.00 -17.93
CA ALA A 155 21.06 -1.79 -19.06
C ALA A 155 21.58 -0.91 -20.22
N GLU A 156 20.88 0.18 -20.54
CA GLU A 156 21.31 1.17 -21.55
C GLU A 156 22.68 1.81 -21.28
N ARG A 157 23.10 1.84 -20.02
CA ARG A 157 24.32 2.52 -19.56
C ARG A 157 25.40 1.55 -19.08
N LEU A 158 25.10 0.26 -19.02
CA LEU A 158 25.88 -0.75 -18.31
C LEU A 158 27.37 -0.79 -18.73
N LEU A 159 27.65 -0.54 -20.01
CA LEU A 159 29.02 -0.54 -20.56
C LEU A 159 29.86 0.68 -20.15
N HIS A 160 29.24 1.70 -19.57
CA HIS A 160 29.87 2.95 -19.16
C HIS A 160 29.90 3.14 -17.64
N LEU A 161 29.47 2.14 -16.88
CA LEU A 161 29.47 2.21 -15.41
C LEU A 161 30.80 1.70 -14.88
N GLU A 162 31.37 2.42 -13.92
CA GLU A 162 32.66 2.05 -13.32
C GLU A 162 32.50 1.16 -12.09
N ASN A 163 31.37 1.23 -11.40
CA ASN A 163 31.11 0.50 -10.15
C ASN A 163 29.62 0.16 -9.93
N GLU A 164 29.37 -0.70 -8.94
CA GLU A 164 28.04 -1.17 -8.56
C GLU A 164 27.16 -0.07 -7.93
N ALA A 165 27.76 0.93 -7.26
CA ALA A 165 27.02 2.03 -6.64
C ALA A 165 26.35 2.95 -7.70
N GLU A 166 26.93 3.07 -8.90
CA GLU A 166 26.29 3.78 -10.01
C GLU A 166 25.03 3.07 -10.51
N ILE A 167 25.01 1.73 -10.49
CA ILE A 167 23.82 0.94 -10.82
C ILE A 167 22.71 1.26 -9.82
N GLU A 168 23.03 1.21 -8.52
CA GLU A 168 22.11 1.58 -7.45
C GLU A 168 21.55 2.99 -7.64
N ALA A 169 22.42 3.97 -7.86
CA ALA A 169 22.03 5.36 -8.02
C ALA A 169 21.09 5.59 -9.22
N ILE A 170 21.38 4.96 -10.37
CA ILE A 170 20.53 5.06 -11.57
C ILE A 170 19.17 4.42 -11.32
N PHE A 171 19.14 3.25 -10.69
CA PHE A 171 17.90 2.55 -10.39
C PHE A 171 17.03 3.37 -9.42
N GLN A 172 17.61 3.81 -8.30
CA GLN A 172 16.93 4.60 -7.28
C GLN A 172 16.42 5.93 -7.82
N ALA A 173 17.20 6.61 -8.66
CA ALA A 173 16.80 7.87 -9.30
C ALA A 173 15.58 7.66 -10.21
N ARG A 174 15.55 6.57 -10.98
CA ARG A 174 14.40 6.29 -11.86
C ARG A 174 13.13 6.00 -11.07
N CYS A 175 13.23 5.20 -10.01
CA CYS A 175 12.10 4.93 -9.11
C CYS A 175 11.61 6.21 -8.42
N THR A 176 12.51 7.03 -7.91
CA THR A 176 12.16 8.31 -7.25
C THR A 176 11.44 9.25 -8.21
N ASN A 177 11.92 9.40 -9.45
CA ASN A 177 11.28 10.23 -10.48
C ASN A 177 9.90 9.73 -10.90
N ALA A 178 9.62 8.43 -10.73
CA ALA A 178 8.30 7.84 -10.97
C ALA A 178 7.36 7.95 -9.76
N GLY A 179 7.77 8.65 -8.69
CA GLY A 179 7.00 8.80 -7.46
C GLY A 179 7.08 7.61 -6.49
N THR A 180 8.01 6.68 -6.70
CA THR A 180 8.23 5.51 -5.84
C THR A 180 9.61 5.61 -5.20
N ARG A 181 9.73 6.44 -4.16
CA ARG A 181 10.99 6.66 -3.45
C ARG A 181 11.41 5.44 -2.64
N ASP A 182 10.46 4.81 -1.95
CA ASP A 182 10.73 3.68 -1.06
C ASP A 182 10.87 2.38 -1.85
N GLN A 183 12.00 1.70 -1.68
CA GLN A 183 12.25 0.41 -2.30
C GLN A 183 11.68 -0.73 -1.44
N ALA A 184 11.35 -1.85 -2.09
CA ALA A 184 10.87 -3.04 -1.40
C ALA A 184 11.95 -3.66 -0.48
N TYR A 185 13.21 -3.60 -0.93
CA TYR A 185 14.43 -4.07 -0.28
C TYR A 185 15.63 -3.22 -0.76
N ALA A 186 16.79 -3.35 -0.10
CA ALA A 186 18.01 -2.68 -0.54
C ALA A 186 18.41 -3.14 -1.95
N ILE A 187 18.86 -2.22 -2.80
CA ILE A 187 19.21 -2.58 -4.19
C ILE A 187 20.46 -3.46 -4.15
N ILE A 188 20.36 -4.66 -4.72
CA ILE A 188 21.47 -5.60 -4.86
C ILE A 188 22.05 -5.42 -6.26
N ALA A 189 23.20 -4.75 -6.35
CA ALA A 189 23.95 -4.58 -7.59
C ALA A 189 25.26 -5.35 -7.49
N GLY A 190 25.26 -6.62 -7.91
CA GLY A 190 26.44 -7.49 -7.89
C GLY A 190 27.07 -7.68 -9.26
N SER A 191 28.40 -7.58 -9.34
CA SER A 191 29.23 -7.75 -10.53
C SER A 191 30.42 -8.66 -10.22
N GLY A 192 30.91 -9.38 -11.24
CA GLY A 192 32.03 -10.32 -11.05
C GLY A 192 31.76 -11.33 -9.93
N PRO A 193 32.70 -11.53 -8.97
CA PRO A 193 32.51 -12.42 -7.83
C PRO A 193 31.33 -12.03 -6.91
N ASN A 194 31.00 -10.74 -6.82
CA ASN A 194 29.92 -10.27 -5.95
C ASN A 194 28.55 -10.77 -6.42
N ALA A 195 28.39 -11.06 -7.72
CA ALA A 195 27.18 -11.69 -8.26
C ALA A 195 26.94 -13.12 -7.75
N GLY A 196 27.94 -13.74 -7.11
CA GLY A 196 27.79 -15.02 -6.40
C GLY A 196 27.22 -14.90 -4.99
N THR A 197 27.11 -13.68 -4.44
CA THR A 197 26.54 -13.39 -3.12
C THR A 197 25.07 -13.02 -3.27
N LEU A 198 24.19 -13.67 -2.50
CA LEU A 198 22.74 -13.54 -2.68
C LEU A 198 22.16 -12.20 -2.23
N HIS A 199 22.66 -11.65 -1.11
CA HIS A 199 22.18 -10.40 -0.50
C HIS A 199 23.36 -9.49 -0.18
#